data_AF-A0A345QHA1-F1
#
_entry.id   AF-A0A345QHA1-F1
#
_cell.length_a   1.000
_cell.length_b   1.000
_cell.length_c   1.000
_cell.angle_alpha   90.00
_cell.angle_beta   90.00
_cell.angle_gamma   90.00
#
_symmetry.space_group_name_H-M   'P 1'
#
loop_
_entity.id
_entity.type
_entity.pdbx_description
1 polymer ?
#
loop_
_entity_poly.entity_id
_entity_poly.type
_entity_poly.pdbx_seq_one_letter_code
_entity_poly.pdbx_strand_id
1 'polypeptide(L)'
;MTGGDKGEGLKLLIVGSQQKVPAHDGSYKVVHSPTNVVWLGTRNLTPPGKDHERINAEFDSYPFLKPELAQREKLGKSNDVFMQAQLYGMAFWENLNTIVQREKMQDRDVFFHAILKNLGIEKGKPFAPTAKQEELLIKAERVGYLMAINNTFKTRFEDAGFYEGRRWYVALINSPDQIQTTYGELFERASWFHEAIGSTYAVKLDAPGRGSVCLGQYEDANGHGFDGVSTPT
;
A
#
# COMPACT_ATOMS: atom_id res chain seq x y z
N MET A 1 -19.07 -8.57 -6.48
CA MET A 1 -18.56 -7.32 -5.89
C MET A 1 -18.69 -7.35 -4.38
N THR A 2 -17.67 -6.88 -3.67
CA THR A 2 -17.48 -6.92 -2.20
C THR A 2 -17.57 -5.55 -1.53
N GLY A 3 -17.55 -4.47 -2.30
CA GLY A 3 -17.77 -3.11 -1.81
C GLY A 3 -19.22 -2.89 -1.36
N GLY A 4 -19.44 -1.89 -0.50
CA GLY A 4 -20.76 -1.57 0.05
C GLY A 4 -21.81 -1.18 -0.99
N ASP A 5 -21.39 -0.75 -2.17
CA ASP A 5 -22.21 -0.43 -3.34
C ASP A 5 -22.63 -1.66 -4.17
N LYS A 6 -22.08 -2.84 -3.89
CA LYS A 6 -22.38 -4.11 -4.57
C LYS A 6 -22.23 -4.08 -6.10
N GLY A 7 -21.53 -3.10 -6.68
CA GLY A 7 -21.36 -2.93 -8.12
C GLY A 7 -22.40 -2.04 -8.78
N GLU A 8 -23.26 -1.37 -8.02
CA GLU A 8 -24.26 -0.41 -8.52
C GLU A 8 -23.66 0.97 -8.83
N GLY A 9 -22.38 1.17 -8.50
CA GLY A 9 -21.69 2.45 -8.65
C GLY A 9 -21.78 3.29 -7.38
N LEU A 10 -20.78 4.15 -7.18
CA LEU A 10 -20.67 4.94 -5.95
C LEU A 10 -19.97 6.26 -6.23
N LYS A 11 -20.40 7.32 -5.53
CA LYS A 11 -19.71 8.62 -5.50
C LYS A 11 -19.02 8.79 -4.16
N LEU A 12 -17.69 8.93 -4.15
CA LEU A 12 -16.92 9.23 -2.94
C LEU A 12 -16.61 10.71 -2.87
N LEU A 13 -16.84 11.31 -1.71
CA LEU A 13 -16.26 12.60 -1.35
C LEU A 13 -15.12 12.35 -0.36
N ILE A 14 -13.89 12.34 -0.87
CA ILE A 14 -12.69 12.13 -0.06
C ILE A 14 -12.28 13.47 0.54
N VAL A 15 -12.25 13.52 1.87
CA VAL A 15 -11.92 14.71 2.66
C VAL A 15 -10.65 14.43 3.44
N GLY A 16 -9.65 15.30 3.30
CA GLY A 16 -8.37 15.16 4.00
C GLY A 16 -8.50 15.41 5.51
N SER A 17 -7.43 15.10 6.24
CA SER A 17 -7.41 15.31 7.70
C SER A 17 -7.70 16.77 8.05
N GLN A 18 -8.61 16.98 9.01
CA GLN A 18 -9.05 18.29 9.51
C GLN A 18 -9.74 19.20 8.47
N GLN A 19 -9.94 18.74 7.23
CA GLN A 19 -10.76 19.47 6.28
C GLN A 19 -12.23 19.37 6.68
N LYS A 20 -12.95 20.50 6.61
CA LYS A 20 -14.40 20.50 6.75
C LYS A 20 -15.01 19.86 5.51
N VAL A 21 -16.02 19.03 5.72
CA VAL A 21 -16.82 18.49 4.61
C VAL A 21 -17.50 19.67 3.91
N PRO A 22 -17.26 19.89 2.60
CA PRO A 22 -17.96 20.94 1.86
C PRO A 22 -19.45 20.63 1.79
N ALA A 23 -20.30 21.65 1.66
CA ALA A 23 -21.73 21.45 1.48
C ALA A 23 -21.98 20.61 0.22
N HIS A 24 -22.80 19.57 0.33
CA HIS A 24 -23.16 18.68 -0.77
C HIS A 24 -24.62 18.20 -0.61
N ASP A 25 -25.19 17.71 -1.70
CA ASP A 25 -26.60 17.30 -1.83
C ASP A 25 -26.95 15.94 -1.18
N GLY A 26 -26.01 15.36 -0.42
CA GLY A 26 -26.16 14.01 0.15
C GLY A 26 -25.89 12.85 -0.80
N SER A 27 -25.61 13.09 -2.09
CA SER A 27 -25.40 12.01 -3.09
C SER A 27 -24.02 11.33 -3.01
N TYR A 28 -23.12 11.82 -2.16
CA TYR A 28 -21.77 11.32 -1.98
C TYR A 28 -21.62 10.59 -0.64
N LYS A 29 -20.95 9.44 -0.66
CA LYS A 29 -20.42 8.82 0.56
C LYS A 29 -19.15 9.56 0.97
N VAL A 30 -19.18 10.22 2.11
CA VAL A 30 -18.02 10.94 2.64
C VAL A 30 -17.01 9.96 3.23
N VAL A 31 -15.74 10.12 2.85
CA VAL A 31 -14.61 9.33 3.36
C VAL A 31 -13.57 10.29 3.94
N HIS A 32 -13.29 10.15 5.23
CA HIS A 32 -12.27 10.95 5.91
C HIS A 32 -10.92 10.24 5.88
N SER A 33 -9.96 10.82 5.17
CA SER A 33 -8.58 10.33 5.16
C SER A 33 -7.81 10.91 6.35
N PRO A 34 -7.12 10.09 7.16
CA PRO A 34 -6.22 10.60 8.19
C PRO A 34 -4.95 11.25 7.60
N THR A 35 -4.62 10.94 6.34
CA THR A 35 -3.44 11.42 5.60
C THR A 35 -3.82 12.33 4.43
N ASN A 36 -2.84 13.06 3.90
CA ASN A 36 -2.98 13.94 2.74
C ASN A 36 -2.92 13.19 1.42
N VAL A 37 -2.17 12.08 1.36
CA VAL A 37 -2.17 11.19 0.19
C VAL A 37 -3.10 10.02 0.41
N VAL A 38 -3.91 9.79 -0.62
CA VAL A 38 -4.84 8.68 -0.74
C VAL A 38 -4.54 7.96 -2.04
N TRP A 39 -4.53 6.64 -2.00
CA TRP A 39 -4.47 5.79 -3.18
C TRP A 39 -5.84 5.17 -3.42
N LEU A 40 -6.36 5.33 -4.64
CA LEU A 40 -7.60 4.73 -5.08
C LEU A 40 -7.29 3.82 -6.27
N GLY A 41 -7.62 2.54 -6.13
CA GLY A 41 -7.50 1.55 -7.19
C GLY A 41 -8.82 0.82 -7.40
N THR A 42 -9.14 0.55 -8.65
CA THR A 42 -10.27 -0.30 -9.05
C THR A 42 -9.74 -1.37 -10.00
N ARG A 43 -10.40 -2.52 -10.03
CA ARG A 43 -10.12 -3.59 -10.98
C ARG A 43 -11.41 -3.92 -11.72
N ASN A 44 -11.43 -3.70 -13.03
CA ASN A 44 -12.53 -4.13 -13.86
C ASN A 44 -12.45 -5.64 -14.09
N LEU A 45 -13.42 -6.38 -13.56
CA LEU A 45 -13.50 -7.85 -13.67
C LEU A 45 -14.38 -8.30 -14.85
N THR A 46 -14.95 -7.36 -15.60
CA THR A 46 -15.78 -7.65 -16.77
C THR A 46 -14.90 -8.17 -17.90
N PRO A 47 -15.28 -9.27 -18.60
CA PRO A 47 -14.56 -9.74 -19.77
C PRO A 47 -14.44 -8.66 -20.86
N PRO A 48 -13.40 -8.69 -21.72
CA PRO A 48 -13.24 -7.73 -22.80
C PRO A 48 -14.50 -7.60 -23.67
N GLY A 49 -14.91 -6.37 -23.95
CA GLY A 49 -16.12 -6.05 -24.74
C GLY A 49 -16.72 -4.69 -24.36
N LYS A 50 -17.90 -4.38 -24.92
CA LYS A 50 -18.56 -3.08 -24.76
C LYS A 50 -18.76 -2.66 -23.30
N ASP A 51 -19.15 -3.59 -22.43
CA ASP A 51 -19.34 -3.29 -21.01
C ASP A 51 -18.03 -3.03 -20.28
N HIS A 52 -16.95 -3.70 -20.66
CA HIS A 52 -15.62 -3.45 -20.11
C HIS A 52 -15.16 -2.01 -20.45
N GLU A 53 -15.32 -1.61 -21.71
CA GLU A 53 -14.99 -0.27 -22.18
C GLU A 53 -15.85 0.80 -21.49
N ARG A 54 -17.16 0.58 -21.40
CA ARG A 54 -18.09 1.48 -20.71
C ARG A 54 -17.72 1.68 -19.24
N ILE A 55 -17.48 0.60 -18.50
CA ILE A 55 -17.13 0.68 -17.06
C ILE A 55 -15.81 1.45 -16.86
N ASN A 56 -14.82 1.23 -17.71
CA ASN A 56 -13.56 1.97 -17.61
C ASN A 56 -13.75 3.46 -17.92
N ALA A 57 -14.62 3.81 -18.88
CA ALA A 57 -14.94 5.19 -19.22
C ALA A 57 -15.75 5.90 -18.13
N GLU A 58 -16.60 5.18 -17.38
CA GLU A 58 -17.41 5.75 -16.29
C GLU A 58 -16.61 6.11 -15.04
N PHE A 59 -15.40 5.55 -14.85
CA PHE A 59 -14.54 5.93 -13.74
C PHE A 59 -14.12 7.39 -13.87
N ASP A 60 -14.52 8.25 -12.93
CA ASP A 60 -14.19 9.68 -12.91
C ASP A 60 -13.59 10.12 -11.56
N SER A 61 -12.75 11.16 -11.59
CA SER A 61 -12.12 11.74 -10.40
C SER A 61 -11.72 13.20 -10.65
N TYR A 62 -12.32 14.12 -9.88
CA TYR A 62 -12.08 15.55 -10.01
C TYR A 62 -12.24 16.25 -8.64
N PRO A 63 -11.65 17.45 -8.45
CA PRO A 63 -11.86 18.22 -7.22
C PRO A 63 -13.33 18.59 -7.04
N PHE A 64 -13.91 18.30 -5.87
CA PHE A 64 -15.35 18.46 -5.63
C PHE A 64 -15.88 19.88 -5.93
N LEU A 65 -15.11 20.93 -5.61
CA LEU A 65 -15.48 22.32 -5.84
C LEU A 65 -15.19 22.82 -7.28
N LYS A 66 -14.82 21.90 -8.19
CA LYS A 66 -14.53 22.19 -9.59
C LYS A 66 -15.25 21.18 -10.51
N PRO A 67 -16.60 21.16 -10.52
CA PRO A 67 -17.36 20.21 -11.33
C PRO A 67 -17.11 20.34 -12.83
N GLU A 68 -16.64 21.51 -13.30
CA GLU A 68 -16.21 21.73 -14.68
C GLU A 68 -15.03 20.84 -15.11
N LEU A 69 -14.30 20.25 -14.16
CA LEU A 69 -13.20 19.32 -14.40
C LEU A 69 -13.65 17.84 -14.45
N ALA A 70 -14.95 17.57 -14.31
CA ALA A 70 -15.50 16.23 -14.51
C ALA A 70 -15.25 15.76 -15.95
N GLN A 71 -15.05 14.44 -16.12
CA GLN A 71 -14.82 13.79 -17.41
C GLN A 71 -13.60 14.32 -18.20
N ARG A 72 -12.68 15.05 -17.55
CA ARG A 72 -11.44 15.45 -18.18
C ARG A 72 -10.62 14.23 -18.58
N GLU A 73 -9.83 14.38 -19.63
CA GLU A 73 -8.90 13.35 -20.05
C GLU A 73 -7.98 12.95 -18.88
N LYS A 74 -7.92 11.65 -18.61
CA LYS A 74 -7.07 11.06 -17.58
C LYS A 74 -5.76 10.63 -18.22
N LEU A 75 -4.67 10.79 -17.48
CA LEU A 75 -3.37 10.30 -17.93
C LEU A 75 -3.42 8.79 -18.15
N GLY A 76 -3.18 8.36 -19.38
CA GLY A 76 -2.94 6.96 -19.73
C GLY A 76 -1.52 6.55 -19.33
N LYS A 77 -1.33 5.26 -19.07
CA LYS A 77 0.02 4.69 -18.91
C LYS A 77 0.74 4.77 -20.26
N SER A 78 1.94 5.33 -20.29
CA SER A 78 2.80 5.28 -21.48
C SER A 78 3.36 3.87 -21.69
N ASN A 79 3.97 3.62 -22.85
CA ASN A 79 4.70 2.36 -23.10
C ASN A 79 6.02 2.28 -22.33
N ASP A 80 6.40 3.32 -21.58
CA ASP A 80 7.63 3.32 -20.82
C ASP A 80 7.55 2.37 -19.63
N VAL A 81 8.68 1.71 -19.35
CA VAL A 81 8.82 0.88 -18.16
C VAL A 81 8.87 1.79 -16.95
N PHE A 82 7.90 1.63 -16.06
CA PHE A 82 7.85 2.32 -14.78
C PHE A 82 7.68 1.30 -13.66
N MET A 83 8.46 1.47 -12.58
CA MET A 83 8.41 0.63 -11.39
C MET A 83 8.17 1.52 -10.17
N GLN A 84 7.16 1.17 -9.37
CA GLN A 84 6.81 1.88 -8.15
C GLN A 84 7.33 1.14 -6.90
N ALA A 85 8.54 0.62 -6.97
CA ALA A 85 9.18 -0.08 -5.85
C ALA A 85 9.81 0.93 -4.86
N GLN A 86 10.21 0.43 -3.70
CA GLN A 86 11.02 1.21 -2.76
C GLN A 86 12.34 1.61 -3.43
N LEU A 87 12.75 2.85 -3.19
CA LEU A 87 14.03 3.38 -3.66
C LEU A 87 15.15 2.85 -2.76
N TYR A 88 16.39 2.84 -3.28
CA TYR A 88 17.58 2.39 -2.55
C TYR A 88 18.48 3.57 -2.16
N GLY A 89 19.37 3.34 -1.19
CA GLY A 89 20.37 4.31 -0.75
C GLY A 89 19.74 5.61 -0.25
N MET A 90 20.31 6.76 -0.63
CA MET A 90 19.80 8.07 -0.18
C MET A 90 18.41 8.41 -0.72
N ALA A 91 18.05 7.92 -1.90
CA ALA A 91 16.74 8.18 -2.49
C ALA A 91 15.58 7.64 -1.63
N PHE A 92 15.82 6.57 -0.85
CA PHE A 92 14.87 6.10 0.16
C PHE A 92 14.61 7.17 1.23
N TRP A 93 15.67 7.74 1.80
CA TRP A 93 15.59 8.71 2.89
C TRP A 93 15.03 10.05 2.43
N GLU A 94 15.38 10.49 1.22
CA GLU A 94 14.80 11.68 0.58
C GLU A 94 13.29 11.52 0.35
N ASN A 95 12.87 10.34 -0.12
CA ASN A 95 11.46 10.03 -0.28
C ASN A 95 10.74 9.94 1.08
N LEU A 96 11.36 9.35 2.10
CA LEU A 96 10.83 9.32 3.45
C LEU A 96 10.67 10.73 4.03
N ASN A 97 11.67 11.60 3.83
CA ASN A 97 11.55 13.01 4.19
C ASN A 97 10.39 13.67 3.44
N THR A 98 10.24 13.44 2.13
CA THR A 98 9.12 13.96 1.34
C THR A 98 7.77 13.55 1.93
N ILE A 99 7.62 12.30 2.37
CA ILE A 99 6.43 11.81 3.06
C ILE A 99 6.22 12.58 4.39
N VAL A 100 7.25 12.71 5.23
CA VAL A 100 7.16 13.45 6.52
C VAL A 100 6.78 14.92 6.30
N GLN A 101 7.30 15.56 5.26
CA GLN A 101 6.99 16.95 4.94
C GLN A 101 5.53 17.11 4.50
N ARG A 102 5.05 16.21 3.63
CA ARG A 102 3.69 16.28 3.08
C ARG A 102 2.62 15.82 4.06
N GLU A 103 2.87 14.78 4.83
CA GLU A 103 1.83 14.13 5.65
C GLU A 103 1.61 14.82 6.99
N LYS A 104 0.43 14.63 7.57
CA LYS A 104 0.19 15.00 8.96
C LYS A 104 0.65 13.86 9.87
N MET A 105 1.45 14.19 10.89
CA MET A 105 1.81 13.25 11.94
C MET A 105 0.56 12.77 12.66
N GLN A 106 0.37 11.45 12.73
CA GLN A 106 -0.68 10.81 13.51
C GLN A 106 -0.13 10.42 14.88
N ASP A 107 -1.01 10.25 15.86
CA ASP A 107 -0.62 9.88 17.23
C ASP A 107 0.17 8.55 17.26
N ARG A 108 -0.21 7.59 16.41
CA ARG A 108 0.49 6.30 16.28
C ARG A 108 1.94 6.42 15.77
N ASP A 109 2.29 7.54 15.14
CA ASP A 109 3.56 7.74 14.45
C ASP A 109 4.55 8.62 15.24
N VAL A 110 4.17 9.14 16.42
CA VAL A 110 4.96 10.11 17.20
C VAL A 110 6.37 9.61 17.52
N PHE A 111 6.52 8.34 17.92
CA PHE A 111 7.84 7.76 18.21
C PHE A 111 8.69 7.58 16.95
N PHE A 112 8.08 7.25 15.81
CA PHE A 112 8.82 7.19 14.54
C PHE A 112 9.32 8.58 14.13
N HIS A 113 8.51 9.63 14.30
CA HIS A 113 8.95 11.01 14.07
C HIS A 113 10.10 11.42 15.02
N ALA A 114 10.07 11.00 16.28
CA ALA A 114 11.16 11.26 17.22
C ALA A 114 12.47 10.57 16.81
N ILE A 115 12.39 9.32 16.33
CA ILE A 115 13.55 8.59 15.79
C ILE A 115 14.09 9.29 14.55
N LEU A 116 13.22 9.64 13.60
CA LEU A 116 13.59 10.31 12.34
C LEU A 116 14.25 11.67 12.56
N LYS A 117 13.80 12.43 13.57
CA LYS A 117 14.42 13.69 13.97
C LYS A 117 15.91 13.51 14.31
N ASN A 118 16.27 12.44 15.02
CA ASN A 118 17.67 12.15 15.36
C ASN A 118 18.51 11.73 14.14
N LEU A 119 17.86 11.37 13.03
CA LEU A 119 18.49 11.08 11.73
C LEU A 119 18.52 12.32 10.81
N GLY A 120 18.03 13.47 11.27
CA GLY A 120 17.98 14.72 10.49
C GLY A 120 16.70 14.89 9.67
N ILE A 121 15.72 13.99 9.77
CA ILE A 121 14.41 14.12 9.11
C ILE A 121 13.40 14.67 10.10
N GLU A 122 13.01 15.94 9.93
CA GLU A 122 12.07 16.62 10.81
C GLU A 122 11.07 17.44 9.99
N LYS A 123 9.80 17.37 10.37
CA LYS A 123 8.73 18.10 9.68
C LYS A 123 8.99 19.61 9.73
N GLY A 124 8.87 20.28 8.59
CA GLY A 124 9.11 21.71 8.42
C GLY A 124 10.58 22.09 8.27
N LYS A 125 11.51 21.13 8.23
CA LYS A 125 12.95 21.38 8.06
C LYS A 125 13.49 20.70 6.80
N PRO A 126 14.50 21.30 6.14
CA PRO A 126 15.21 20.64 5.05
C PRO A 126 15.98 19.41 5.58
N PHE A 127 16.07 18.38 4.75
CA PHE A 127 16.91 17.22 5.01
C PHE A 127 18.25 17.43 4.30
N ALA A 128 19.27 17.79 5.07
CA ALA A 128 20.62 18.10 4.58
C ALA A 128 21.68 17.35 5.41
N PRO A 129 21.76 16.01 5.28
CA PRO A 129 22.76 15.21 5.99
C PRO A 129 24.18 15.58 5.53
N THR A 130 25.15 15.50 6.44
CA THR A 130 26.57 15.57 6.09
C THR A 130 26.98 14.30 5.32
N ALA A 131 28.08 14.35 4.56
CA ALA A 131 28.61 13.19 3.84
C ALA A 131 28.78 11.93 4.72
N LYS A 132 29.19 12.12 5.99
CA LYS A 132 29.29 11.03 6.96
C LYS A 132 27.92 10.45 7.35
N GLN A 133 26.90 11.29 7.48
CA GLN A 133 25.53 10.83 7.76
C GLN A 133 24.94 10.10 6.55
N GLU A 134 25.15 10.60 5.33
CA GLU A 134 24.71 9.93 4.11
C GLU A 134 25.29 8.51 3.99
N GLU A 135 26.59 8.35 4.24
CA GLU A 135 27.23 7.02 4.21
C GLU A 135 26.58 6.04 5.20
N LEU A 136 26.26 6.50 6.41
CA LEU A 136 25.59 5.69 7.43
C LEU A 136 24.14 5.37 7.05
N LEU A 137 23.42 6.33 6.49
CA LEU A 137 22.04 6.16 6.05
C LEU A 137 21.91 5.17 4.89
N ILE A 138 22.84 5.21 3.92
CA ILE A 138 22.91 4.21 2.85
C ILE A 138 23.13 2.80 3.41
N LYS A 139 24.05 2.64 4.37
CA LYS A 139 24.27 1.36 5.05
C LYS A 139 23.04 0.92 5.83
N ALA A 140 22.36 1.85 6.52
CA ALA A 140 21.15 1.57 7.27
C ALA A 140 19.99 1.12 6.35
N GLU A 141 19.81 1.78 5.20
CA GLU A 141 18.83 1.36 4.19
C GLU A 141 19.14 -0.05 3.70
N ARG A 142 20.40 -0.35 3.34
CA ARG A 142 20.80 -1.69 2.89
C ARG A 142 20.45 -2.78 3.90
N VAL A 143 20.72 -2.54 5.19
CA VAL A 143 20.38 -3.48 6.27
C VAL A 143 18.87 -3.59 6.45
N GLY A 144 18.15 -2.45 6.46
CA GLY A 144 16.69 -2.42 6.58
C GLY A 144 15.98 -3.15 5.43
N TYR A 145 16.50 -3.01 4.21
CA TYR A 145 16.02 -3.75 3.04
C TYR A 145 16.19 -5.27 3.20
N LEU A 146 17.36 -5.73 3.67
CA LEU A 146 17.59 -7.15 3.96
C LEU A 146 16.70 -7.66 5.09
N MET A 147 16.42 -6.83 6.10
CA MET A 147 15.46 -7.15 7.16
C MET A 147 14.05 -7.31 6.58
N ALA A 148 13.62 -6.42 5.67
CA ALA A 148 12.31 -6.51 5.02
C ALA A 148 12.20 -7.78 4.14
N ILE A 149 13.22 -8.11 3.34
CA ILE A 149 13.30 -9.37 2.58
C ILE A 149 13.13 -10.56 3.51
N ASN A 150 13.93 -10.63 4.58
CA ASN A 150 13.90 -11.77 5.48
C ASN A 150 12.56 -11.87 6.22
N ASN A 151 12.00 -10.74 6.66
CA ASN A 151 10.68 -10.68 7.27
C ASN A 151 9.58 -11.19 6.33
N THR A 152 9.69 -10.91 5.03
CA THR A 152 8.69 -11.28 4.02
C THR A 152 8.80 -12.76 3.60
N PHE A 153 9.97 -13.17 3.13
CA PHE A 153 10.13 -14.47 2.48
C PHE A 153 10.49 -15.61 3.45
N LYS A 154 10.95 -15.28 4.66
CA LYS A 154 11.13 -16.22 5.78
C LYS A 154 10.13 -15.88 6.88
N THR A 155 8.84 -15.85 6.52
CA THR A 155 7.76 -15.45 7.42
C THR A 155 7.76 -16.27 8.71
N ARG A 156 7.52 -15.57 9.82
CA ARG A 156 7.44 -16.14 11.19
C ARG A 156 6.17 -15.69 11.91
N PHE A 157 5.21 -15.11 11.19
CA PHE A 157 3.95 -14.72 11.78
C PHE A 157 3.18 -15.96 12.21
N GLU A 158 2.62 -15.90 13.41
CA GLU A 158 1.71 -16.92 13.92
C GLU A 158 0.53 -17.04 12.94
N ASP A 159 0.05 -18.26 12.71
CA ASP A 159 -1.06 -18.59 11.81
C ASP A 159 -0.88 -18.19 10.32
N ALA A 160 0.34 -17.84 9.88
CA ALA A 160 0.59 -17.58 8.47
C ALA A 160 0.50 -18.87 7.61
N GLY A 161 0.72 -20.05 8.18
CA GLY A 161 0.67 -21.33 7.47
C GLY A 161 -0.75 -21.70 7.04
N PHE A 162 -0.95 -21.95 5.74
CA PHE A 162 -2.27 -22.25 5.18
C PHE A 162 -2.58 -23.76 5.12
N TYR A 163 -1.59 -24.58 4.78
CA TYR A 163 -1.72 -26.03 4.74
C TYR A 163 -0.76 -26.67 5.74
N GLU A 164 -1.28 -27.55 6.59
CA GLU A 164 -0.47 -28.28 7.57
C GLU A 164 0.68 -29.05 6.88
N GLY A 165 1.89 -28.89 7.42
CA GLY A 165 3.09 -29.53 6.90
C GLY A 165 3.58 -29.02 5.54
N ARG A 166 2.96 -27.99 4.95
CA ARG A 166 3.40 -27.39 3.67
C ARG A 166 3.87 -25.94 3.85
N ARG A 167 4.72 -25.49 2.93
CA ARG A 167 5.30 -24.12 2.92
C ARG A 167 4.42 -23.12 2.16
N TRP A 168 3.11 -23.21 2.33
CA TRP A 168 2.14 -22.26 1.77
C TRP A 168 1.71 -21.29 2.84
N TYR A 169 1.87 -19.99 2.58
CA TYR A 169 1.59 -18.95 3.56
C TYR A 169 0.53 -17.97 3.07
N VAL A 170 -0.29 -17.43 3.97
CA VAL A 170 -1.15 -16.28 3.69
C VAL A 170 -0.26 -15.05 3.53
N ALA A 171 -0.09 -14.59 2.29
CA ALA A 171 0.79 -13.47 1.95
C ALA A 171 0.25 -12.13 2.48
N LEU A 172 -1.06 -11.89 2.31
CA LEU A 172 -1.74 -10.73 2.88
C LEU A 172 -2.04 -10.97 4.37
N ILE A 173 -1.00 -10.90 5.19
CA ILE A 173 -1.07 -11.17 6.62
C ILE A 173 -1.62 -9.99 7.42
N ASN A 174 -1.36 -8.74 7.00
CA ASN A 174 -1.88 -7.56 7.67
C ASN A 174 -3.39 -7.38 7.46
N SER A 175 -4.07 -6.85 8.45
CA SER A 175 -5.43 -6.31 8.33
C SER A 175 -5.42 -4.99 7.53
N PRO A 176 -6.52 -4.65 6.83
CA PRO A 176 -6.65 -3.33 6.20
C PRO A 176 -6.49 -2.15 7.17
N ASP A 177 -6.89 -2.32 8.44
CA ASP A 177 -6.82 -1.29 9.49
C ASP A 177 -5.42 -1.19 10.14
N GLN A 178 -4.56 -2.19 9.95
CA GLN A 178 -3.17 -2.25 10.41
C GLN A 178 -2.99 -2.25 11.94
N ILE A 179 -4.04 -2.59 12.68
CA ILE A 179 -4.07 -2.56 14.14
C ILE A 179 -4.76 -3.83 14.65
N GLN A 180 -4.11 -4.50 15.58
CA GLN A 180 -4.64 -5.59 16.38
C GLN A 180 -5.10 -5.08 17.75
N THR A 181 -5.75 -5.94 18.54
CA THR A 181 -6.27 -5.57 19.87
C THR A 181 -5.18 -5.01 20.80
N THR A 182 -3.93 -5.45 20.67
CA THR A 182 -2.84 -5.12 21.59
C THR A 182 -1.62 -4.48 20.92
N TYR A 183 -1.54 -4.41 19.59
CA TYR A 183 -0.38 -3.86 18.88
C TYR A 183 -0.72 -3.40 17.46
N GLY A 184 0.15 -2.59 16.86
CA GLY A 184 0.10 -2.24 15.44
C GLY A 184 0.88 -3.22 14.58
N GLU A 185 0.37 -3.52 13.39
CA GLU A 185 0.88 -4.54 12.45
C GLU A 185 2.16 -4.10 11.71
N LEU A 186 3.22 -3.75 12.46
CA LEU A 186 4.44 -3.17 11.90
C LEU A 186 5.18 -4.13 10.97
N PHE A 187 5.40 -5.37 11.39
CA PHE A 187 6.12 -6.36 10.58
C PHE A 187 5.22 -7.00 9.52
N GLU A 188 3.95 -7.19 9.84
CA GLU A 188 2.94 -7.73 8.95
C GLU A 188 2.75 -6.82 7.73
N ARG A 189 2.59 -5.50 7.94
CA ARG A 189 2.47 -4.53 6.84
C ARG A 189 3.80 -4.38 6.09
N ALA A 190 4.94 -4.45 6.79
CA ALA A 190 6.25 -4.40 6.15
C ALA A 190 6.50 -5.63 5.26
N SER A 191 5.94 -6.80 5.63
CA SER A 191 5.96 -8.01 4.81
C SER A 191 5.13 -7.84 3.56
N TRP A 192 3.83 -7.60 3.70
CA TRP A 192 2.93 -7.50 2.55
C TRP A 192 3.29 -6.36 1.60
N PHE A 193 3.59 -5.16 2.11
CA PHE A 193 3.94 -4.01 1.28
C PHE A 193 5.37 -4.02 0.74
N HIS A 194 6.19 -5.01 1.08
CA HIS A 194 7.46 -5.26 0.40
C HIS A 194 7.23 -5.90 -0.98
N GLU A 195 6.27 -6.83 -1.08
CA GLU A 195 6.02 -7.61 -2.31
C GLU A 195 4.75 -7.20 -3.08
N ALA A 196 3.83 -6.47 -2.43
CA ALA A 196 2.53 -6.15 -3.00
C ALA A 196 2.03 -4.73 -2.64
N ILE A 197 0.94 -4.31 -3.29
CA ILE A 197 0.28 -3.03 -3.04
C ILE A 197 -1.24 -3.24 -2.90
N GLY A 198 -1.83 -2.47 -2.00
CA GLY A 198 -3.25 -2.55 -1.67
C GLY A 198 -3.53 -3.62 -0.62
N SER A 199 -4.38 -3.29 0.35
CA SER A 199 -4.89 -4.24 1.35
C SER A 199 -6.35 -3.91 1.56
N THR A 200 -7.23 -4.86 1.26
CA THR A 200 -8.69 -4.68 1.39
C THR A 200 -9.29 -5.95 1.97
N TYR A 201 -10.43 -5.81 2.64
CA TYR A 201 -11.21 -6.95 3.13
C TYR A 201 -11.58 -7.94 2.00
N ALA A 202 -11.70 -7.46 0.76
CA ALA A 202 -12.01 -8.30 -0.40
C ALA A 202 -10.86 -9.22 -0.84
N VAL A 203 -9.61 -8.89 -0.48
CA VAL A 203 -8.41 -9.65 -0.85
C VAL A 203 -7.91 -10.54 0.31
N LYS A 204 -8.56 -10.43 1.47
CA LYS A 204 -8.29 -11.22 2.68
C LYS A 204 -9.52 -12.06 3.06
N LEU A 205 -10.01 -12.88 2.14
CA LEU A 205 -11.12 -13.79 2.45
C LEU A 205 -10.67 -14.96 3.33
N ASP A 206 -11.47 -15.26 4.34
CA ASP A 206 -11.35 -16.40 5.26
C ASP A 206 -12.49 -17.43 5.10
N ALA A 207 -13.45 -17.17 4.20
CA ALA A 207 -14.62 -18.01 3.96
C ALA A 207 -15.03 -18.07 2.47
N PRO A 208 -15.78 -19.11 2.03
CA PRO A 208 -16.33 -19.17 0.68
C PRO A 208 -17.15 -17.93 0.35
N GLY A 209 -16.83 -17.27 -0.76
CA GLY A 209 -17.51 -16.02 -1.09
C GLY A 209 -16.85 -15.23 -2.21
N ARG A 210 -17.29 -13.97 -2.34
CA ARG A 210 -16.78 -13.03 -3.35
C ARG A 210 -15.50 -12.39 -2.83
N GLY A 211 -14.41 -12.47 -3.60
CA GLY A 211 -13.11 -11.90 -3.23
C GLY A 211 -11.96 -12.84 -3.61
N SER A 212 -10.81 -12.68 -2.97
CA SER A 212 -9.64 -13.53 -3.17
C SER A 212 -8.90 -13.80 -1.86
N VAL A 213 -8.06 -14.82 -1.88
CA VAL A 213 -6.99 -15.07 -0.89
C VAL A 213 -5.67 -15.10 -1.64
N CYS A 214 -4.63 -14.49 -1.09
CA CYS A 214 -3.28 -14.49 -1.67
C CYS A 214 -2.41 -15.46 -0.89
N LEU A 215 -1.96 -16.52 -1.55
CA LEU A 215 -1.03 -17.49 -0.98
C LEU A 215 0.36 -17.31 -1.62
N GLY A 216 1.39 -17.33 -0.78
CA GLY A 216 2.79 -17.27 -1.18
C GLY A 216 3.52 -18.57 -0.86
N GLN A 217 4.38 -19.00 -1.77
CA GLN A 217 5.40 -20.02 -1.54
C GLN A 217 6.71 -19.48 -2.11
N TYR A 218 7.74 -19.42 -1.26
CA TYR A 218 9.03 -18.82 -1.63
C TYR A 218 10.16 -19.86 -1.70
N GLU A 219 9.87 -21.10 -1.33
CA GLU A 219 10.83 -22.20 -1.24
C GLU A 219 10.23 -23.52 -1.74
N ASP A 220 11.10 -24.36 -2.28
CA ASP A 220 10.82 -25.74 -2.64
C ASP A 220 10.60 -26.64 -1.40
N ALA A 221 10.33 -27.92 -1.63
CA ALA A 221 10.13 -28.90 -0.56
C ALA A 221 11.36 -29.06 0.37
N ASN A 222 12.56 -28.78 -0.13
CA ASN A 222 13.82 -28.88 0.61
C ASN A 222 14.18 -27.59 1.36
N GLY A 223 13.41 -26.51 1.18
CA GLY A 223 13.69 -25.19 1.77
C GLY A 223 14.67 -24.34 0.96
N HIS A 224 14.93 -24.68 -0.30
CA HIS A 224 15.68 -23.84 -1.23
C HIS A 224 14.75 -22.82 -1.89
N GLY A 225 15.20 -21.58 -2.00
CA GLY A 225 14.45 -20.56 -2.74
C GLY A 225 14.32 -20.95 -4.21
N PHE A 226 13.16 -20.66 -4.81
CA PHE A 226 12.98 -20.92 -6.24
C PHE A 226 13.98 -20.11 -7.08
N ASP A 227 14.70 -20.81 -7.96
CA ASP A 227 15.55 -20.19 -8.97
C ASP A 227 14.98 -20.49 -10.37
N GLY A 228 15.13 -19.55 -11.31
CA GLY A 228 14.59 -19.70 -12.66
C GLY A 228 15.38 -20.67 -13.55
N VAL A 229 16.41 -21.34 -13.02
CA VAL A 229 17.31 -22.24 -13.78
C VAL A 229 16.92 -23.70 -13.56
N SER A 230 16.43 -24.03 -12.37
CA SER A 230 15.89 -25.34 -12.03
C SER A 230 14.43 -25.45 -12.45
N THR A 231 14.03 -26.63 -12.95
CA THR A 231 12.62 -26.92 -13.21
C THR A 231 11.97 -27.30 -11.88
N PRO A 232 10.98 -26.54 -11.38
CA PRO A 232 10.27 -26.91 -10.16
C PRO A 232 9.51 -28.23 -10.39
N THR A 233 9.64 -29.19 -9.48
CA THR A 233 8.78 -30.40 -9.40
C THR A 233 7.84 -30.29 -8.22
#